data_AF-A0A523D2P4-F1
#
_entry.id   AF-A0A523D2P4-F1
#
_cell.length_a   1.000
_cell.length_b   1.000
_cell.length_c   1.000
_cell.angle_alpha   90.00
_cell.angle_beta   90.00
_cell.angle_gamma   90.00
#
_symmetry.space_group_name_H-M   'P 1'
#
loop_
_entity.id
_entity.type
_entity.pdbx_description
1 polymer ?
#
loop_
_entity_poly.entity_id
_entity_poly.type
_entity_poly.pdbx_seq_one_letter_code
_entity_poly.pdbx_strand_id
1 'polypeptide(L)'
;MVVNLLGCFAIGVVSGLAESRQLLGPELRTFALIGILGGFTTFSTFGSETFPMIRGEEYLGAAANVGVHVIVSLALVWLGYTIATLR
;
A
#
# COMPACT_ATOMS: atom_id res chain seq x y z
N MET A 1 8.60 4.43 4.21
CA MET A 1 7.28 4.97 3.79
C MET A 1 7.07 5.03 2.26
N VAL A 2 7.95 5.66 1.46
CA VAL A 2 7.70 5.90 0.01
C VAL A 2 7.36 4.63 -0.78
N VAL A 3 8.10 3.53 -0.57
CA VAL A 3 7.83 2.25 -1.25
C VAL A 3 6.44 1.71 -0.93
N ASN A 4 5.97 1.86 0.30
CA ASN A 4 4.62 1.43 0.70
C ASN A 4 3.55 2.29 0.04
N LEU A 5 3.75 3.61 -0.02
CA LEU A 5 2.82 4.53 -0.67
C LEU A 5 2.70 4.24 -2.18
N LEU A 6 3.84 4.11 -2.87
CA LEU A 6 3.86 3.76 -4.29
C LEU A 6 3.26 2.38 -4.54
N GLY A 7 3.55 1.41 -3.66
CA GLY A 7 3.00 0.07 -3.72
C GLY A 7 1.47 0.07 -3.54
N CYS A 8 0.95 0.81 -2.58
CA CYS A 8 -0.49 0.96 -2.36
C CYS A 8 -1.20 1.60 -3.56
N PHE A 9 -0.62 2.66 -4.14
CA PHE A 9 -1.15 3.24 -5.37
C PHE A 9 -1.18 2.21 -6.52
N ALA A 10 -0.08 1.49 -6.72
CA ALA A 10 0.01 0.46 -7.75
C ALA A 10 -0.98 -0.70 -7.52
N ILE A 11 -1.18 -1.13 -6.26
CA ILE A 11 -2.20 -2.14 -5.90
C ILE A 11 -3.58 -1.66 -6.34
N GLY A 12 -3.92 -0.40 -6.06
CA GLY A 12 -5.18 0.21 -6.49
C GLY A 12 -5.36 0.16 -8.01
N VAL A 13 -4.36 0.61 -8.76
CA VAL A 13 -4.38 0.61 -10.24
C VAL A 13 -4.53 -0.81 -10.80
N VAL A 14 -3.69 -1.74 -10.35
CA VAL A 14 -3.69 -3.13 -10.83
C VAL A 14 -5.02 -3.81 -10.52
N SER A 15 -5.57 -3.58 -9.33
CA SER A 15 -6.87 -4.13 -8.94
C SER A 15 -8.01 -3.56 -9.78
N GLY A 16 -8.02 -2.24 -10.02
CA GLY A 16 -9.03 -1.58 -10.84
C GLY A 16 -8.98 -2.00 -12.32
N LEU A 17 -7.78 -2.17 -12.89
CA LEU A 17 -7.60 -2.67 -14.26
C LEU A 17 -8.02 -4.14 -14.41
N ALA A 18 -7.69 -4.97 -13.42
CA ALA A 18 -8.08 -6.38 -13.39
C ALA A 18 -9.60 -6.53 -13.36
N GLU A 19 -10.30 -5.69 -12.60
CA GLU A 19 -11.75 -5.76 -12.45
C GLU A 19 -12.51 -5.12 -13.62
N SER A 20 -12.17 -3.88 -13.99
CA SER A 20 -12.95 -3.12 -14.97
C SER A 20 -12.75 -3.58 -16.42
N ARG A 21 -11.56 -4.11 -16.74
CA ARG A 21 -11.18 -4.41 -18.13
C ARG A 21 -10.82 -5.87 -18.36
N GLN A 22 -10.87 -6.72 -17.32
CA GLN A 22 -10.46 -8.14 -17.36
C GLN A 22 -9.09 -8.35 -18.02
N LEU A 23 -8.21 -7.34 -17.95
CA LEU A 23 -6.92 -7.35 -18.66
C LEU A 23 -5.91 -8.33 -18.03
N LEU A 24 -6.13 -8.73 -16.78
CA LEU A 24 -5.22 -9.57 -16.03
C LEU A 24 -5.90 -10.89 -15.68
N GLY A 25 -5.34 -11.99 -16.19
CA GLY A 25 -5.71 -13.33 -15.75
C GLY A 25 -5.39 -13.56 -14.26
N PRO A 26 -6.01 -14.56 -13.61
CA PRO A 26 -5.88 -14.80 -12.17
C PRO A 26 -4.42 -14.99 -11.71
N GLU A 27 -3.61 -15.70 -12.50
CA GLU A 27 -2.20 -15.94 -12.18
C GLU A 27 -1.36 -14.67 -12.25
N LEU A 28 -1.51 -13.88 -13.32
CA LEU A 28 -0.78 -12.64 -13.48
C LEU A 28 -1.18 -11.60 -12.43
N ARG A 29 -2.46 -11.56 -12.05
CA ARG A 29 -2.94 -10.74 -10.93
C ARG A 29 -2.25 -11.14 -9.61
N THR A 30 -2.17 -12.44 -9.35
CA THR A 30 -1.53 -12.98 -8.14
C THR A 30 -0.03 -12.66 -8.14
N PHE A 31 0.65 -12.88 -9.26
CA PHE A 31 2.07 -12.57 -9.42
C PHE A 31 2.35 -11.07 -9.20
N ALA A 32 1.54 -10.19 -9.78
CA ALA A 32 1.70 -8.75 -9.62
C ALA A 32 1.40 -8.27 -8.19
N LEU A 33 0.25 -8.64 -7.62
CA LEU A 33 -0.18 -8.14 -6.30
C LEU A 33 0.60 -8.78 -5.15
N ILE A 34 0.76 -10.10 -5.16
CA ILE A 34 1.39 -10.85 -4.06
C ILE A 34 2.90 -10.95 -4.27
N GLY A 35 3.35 -11.25 -5.49
CA GLY A 35 4.77 -11.39 -5.79
C GLY A 35 5.50 -10.05 -5.83
N ILE A 36 5.22 -9.24 -6.86
CA ILE A 36 5.96 -7.99 -7.09
C ILE A 36 5.63 -6.95 -6.02
N LEU A 37 4.35 -6.58 -5.86
CA LEU A 37 3.97 -5.51 -4.95
C LEU A 37 4.08 -5.95 -3.48
N GLY A 38 3.86 -7.23 -3.19
CA GLY A 38 4.12 -7.80 -1.86
C GLY A 38 5.61 -7.79 -1.50
N GLY A 39 6.51 -8.05 -2.45
CA GLY A 39 7.96 -7.95 -2.24
C GLY A 39 8.51 -6.52 -2.25
N PHE A 40 7.84 -5.60 -2.97
CA PHE A 40 8.21 -4.18 -3.05
C PHE A 40 7.84 -3.38 -1.80
N THR A 41 6.72 -3.73 -1.17
CA THR A 41 6.25 -3.10 0.07
C THR A 41 6.78 -3.81 1.30
N THR A 42 6.84 -3.11 2.43
CA THR A 42 7.38 -3.65 3.69
C THR A 42 6.64 -3.12 4.91
N PHE A 43 5.90 -4.01 5.56
CA PHE A 43 5.29 -3.74 6.86
C PHE A 43 6.29 -3.93 8.01
N SER A 44 7.26 -4.85 7.86
CA SER A 44 8.27 -5.11 8.88
C SER A 44 9.19 -3.91 9.11
N THR A 45 9.57 -3.18 8.05
CA THR A 45 10.39 -1.96 8.19
C THR A 45 9.61 -0.87 8.91
N PHE A 46 8.35 -0.65 8.53
CA PHE A 46 7.45 0.27 9.25
C PHE A 46 7.34 -0.09 10.76
N GLY A 47 7.21 -1.37 11.08
CA GLY A 47 7.20 -1.84 12.47
C GLY A 47 8.51 -1.56 13.19
N SER A 48 9.66 -1.81 12.54
CA SER A 48 10.99 -1.55 13.11
C SER A 48 11.30 -0.07 13.32
N GLU A 49 10.65 0.84 12.58
CA GLU A 49 10.74 2.29 12.78
C GLU A 49 9.79 2.77 13.89
N THR A 50 8.58 2.22 13.95
CA THR A 50 7.55 2.63 14.91
C THR A 50 7.81 2.11 16.32
N PHE A 51 8.29 0.87 16.44
CA PHE A 51 8.48 0.21 17.74
C PHE A 51 9.50 0.93 18.65
N PRO A 52 10.66 1.41 18.16
CA PRO A 52 11.56 2.24 18.95
C PRO A 52 10.90 3.52 19.50
N MET A 53 10.04 4.18 18.73
CA MET A 53 9.31 5.38 19.18
C MET A 53 8.40 5.05 20.37
N ILE A 54 7.69 3.91 20.30
CA ILE A 54 6.86 3.42 21.40
C ILE A 54 7.70 3.13 22.64
N ARG A 55 8.84 2.43 22.50
CA ARG A 55 9.74 2.15 23.63
C ARG A 55 10.39 3.40 24.20
N GLY A 56 10.61 4.42 23.38
CA GLY A 56 11.15 5.72 23.76
C GLY A 56 10.11 6.68 24.35
N GLU A 57 8.88 6.20 24.60
CA GLU A 57 7.76 7.00 25.11
C GLU A 57 7.33 8.16 24.18
N GLU A 58 7.77 8.15 22.91
CA GLU A 58 7.37 9.08 21.87
C GLU A 58 6.00 8.70 21.27
N TYR A 59 4.98 8.58 22.11
CA TYR A 59 3.67 8.06 21.72
C TYR A 59 2.97 8.90 20.66
N LEU A 60 3.11 10.24 20.72
CA LEU A 60 2.52 11.12 19.73
C LEU A 60 3.17 10.92 18.34
N GLY A 61 4.50 10.78 18.31
CA GLY A 61 5.23 10.50 17.07
C GLY A 61 4.88 9.13 16.50
N ALA A 62 4.81 8.10 17.35
CA ALA A 62 4.40 6.76 16.96
C ALA A 62 2.97 6.75 16.38
N ALA A 63 2.02 7.41 17.06
CA ALA A 63 0.64 7.52 16.61
C ALA A 63 0.53 8.30 15.29
N ALA A 64 1.28 9.39 15.12
CA ALA A 64 1.35 10.14 13.88
C ALA A 64 1.91 9.29 12.74
N ASN A 65 3.00 8.55 12.96
CA ASN A 65 3.59 7.66 11.97
C ASN A 65 2.61 6.58 11.50
N VAL A 66 1.95 5.90 12.45
CA VAL A 66 0.92 4.88 12.15
C VAL A 66 -0.25 5.51 11.39
N GLY A 67 -0.78 6.62 11.89
CA GLY A 67 -1.94 7.30 11.32
C GLY A 67 -1.69 7.78 9.90
N VAL A 68 -0.59 8.52 9.67
CA VAL A 68 -0.19 9.00 8.33
C VAL A 68 0.02 7.82 7.40
N HIS A 69 0.75 6.78 7.83
CA HIS A 69 1.04 5.66 6.97
C HIS A 69 -0.23 4.92 6.55
N VAL A 70 -1.16 4.64 7.47
CA VAL A 70 -2.42 3.95 7.15
C VAL A 70 -3.34 4.82 6.30
N ILE A 71 -3.57 6.08 6.69
CA ILE A 71 -4.52 6.96 6.00
C ILE A 71 -4.06 7.25 4.57
N VAL A 72 -2.79 7.63 4.39
CA VAL A 72 -2.26 7.95 3.07
C VAL A 72 -2.19 6.70 2.18
N SER A 73 -1.82 5.55 2.75
CA SER A 73 -1.82 4.28 1.99
C SER A 73 -3.21 3.93 1.47
N LEU A 74 -4.24 3.99 2.33
CA LEU A 74 -5.63 3.72 1.92
C LEU A 74 -6.12 4.73 0.87
N ALA A 75 -5.81 6.02 1.05
CA ALA A 75 -6.16 7.05 0.09
C ALA A 75 -5.51 6.79 -1.29
N LEU A 76 -4.27 6.31 -1.31
CA LEU A 76 -3.57 5.96 -2.55
C LEU A 76 -4.11 4.69 -3.22
N VAL A 77 -4.49 3.66 -2.45
CA VAL A 77 -5.20 2.50 -3.01
C VAL A 77 -6.50 2.96 -3.68
N TRP A 78 -7.30 3.76 -2.98
CA TRP A 78 -8.57 4.28 -3.49
C TRP A 78 -8.36 5.11 -4.76
N LEU A 79 -7.42 6.06 -4.72
CA LEU A 79 -7.09 6.91 -5.87
C LEU A 79 -6.66 6.08 -7.08
N GLY A 80 -5.73 5.14 -6.89
CA GLY A 80 -5.25 4.27 -7.97
C GLY A 80 -6.38 3.44 -8.58
N TYR A 81 -7.27 2.90 -7.74
CA TYR A 81 -8.44 2.15 -8.19
C TYR A 81 -9.42 3.02 -8.98
N THR A 82 -9.75 4.21 -8.48
CA THR A 82 -10.66 5.15 -9.18
C THR A 82 -10.09 5.56 -10.53
N ILE A 83 -8.79 5.88 -10.61
CA ILE A 83 -8.12 6.22 -11.88
C ILE A 83 -8.20 5.06 -12.88
N ALA A 84 -7.95 3.83 -12.43
CA ALA A 84 -7.98 2.66 -13.29
C ALA A 84 -9.38 2.28 -13.79
N THR A 85 -10.43 2.67 -13.06
CA THR A 85 -11.83 2.34 -13.37
C THR A 85 -12.57 3.47 -14.10
N LEU A 86 -12.00 4.68 -14.16
CA LEU A 86 -12.50 5.78 -14.98
C LEU A 86 -12.55 5.38 -16.46
N ARG A 87 -13.66 5.69 -17.13
CA ARG A 87 -13.92 5.38 -18.55
C ARG A 87 -13.39 6.46 -19.48
#